data_AF-A0AA46TUI3-F1
#
_entry.id   AF-A0AA46TUI3-F1
#
_cell.length_a   1.000
_cell.length_b   1.000
_cell.length_c   1.000
_cell.angle_alpha   90.00
_cell.angle_beta   90.00
_cell.angle_gamma   90.00
#
_symmetry.space_group_name_H-M   'P 1'
#
loop_
_entity.id
_entity.type
_entity.pdbx_description
1 polymer ?
#
loop_
_entity_poly.entity_id
_entity_poly.type
_entity_poly.pdbx_seq_one_letter_code
_entity_poly.pdbx_strand_id
1 'polypeptide(L)'
;MTPEELKNFEKAAQQEAEKADLPTQKDRDAYKKTLMDLYDPNSSVYQDLQGATDQLIEEINENHQSVLDKVTPEHVLAAKHGTISVKVLAGAINVGLVAVTGGAAGAGVKALVLKVGAKKAANTISKKVVATLFTFGIKKVSGIDTVISSIVKNILDPGTTVAKWLDSRDKIKNNGWLEWW
;
A
#
# COMPACT_ATOMS: atom_id res chain seq x y z
N MET A 1 13.69 5.67 -12.96
CA MET A 1 12.39 5.60 -13.66
C MET A 1 12.46 6.45 -14.90
N THR A 2 11.88 5.99 -16.00
CA THR A 2 11.60 6.84 -17.16
C THR A 2 10.46 7.82 -16.83
N PRO A 3 10.28 8.91 -17.60
CA PRO A 3 9.15 9.82 -17.40
C PRO A 3 7.77 9.13 -17.50
N GLU A 4 7.65 8.12 -18.36
CA GLU A 4 6.42 7.33 -18.51
C GLU A 4 6.17 6.43 -17.30
N GLU A 5 7.22 5.79 -16.78
CA GLU A 5 7.14 5.01 -15.54
C GLU A 5 6.73 5.90 -14.37
N LEU A 6 7.32 7.10 -14.24
CA LEU A 6 6.97 8.05 -13.19
C LEU A 6 5.50 8.47 -13.27
N LYS A 7 5.00 8.79 -14.47
CA LYS A 7 3.59 9.14 -14.68
C LYS A 7 2.65 8.00 -14.30
N ASN A 8 2.99 6.76 -14.65
CA ASN A 8 2.19 5.59 -14.27
C ASN A 8 2.22 5.35 -12.76
N PHE A 9 3.35 5.64 -12.12
CA PHE A 9 3.55 5.55 -10.69
C PHE A 9 2.70 6.57 -9.94
N GLU A 10 2.77 7.85 -10.32
CA GLU A 10 1.95 8.93 -9.78
C GLU A 10 0.46 8.66 -9.94
N LYS A 11 0.05 8.15 -11.11
CA LYS A 11 -1.35 7.78 -11.36
C LYS A 11 -1.81 6.66 -10.45
N ALA A 12 -0.96 5.67 -10.17
CA ALA A 12 -1.31 4.62 -9.24
C ALA A 12 -1.42 5.15 -7.81
N ALA A 13 -0.48 5.99 -7.35
CA ALA A 13 -0.55 6.62 -6.04
C ALA A 13 -1.83 7.46 -5.87
N GLN A 14 -2.21 8.21 -6.91
CA GLN A 14 -3.46 8.95 -6.96
C GLN A 14 -4.69 8.04 -6.81
N GLN A 15 -4.74 6.93 -7.55
CA GLN A 15 -5.86 5.99 -7.47
C GLN A 15 -5.94 5.29 -6.12
N GLU A 16 -4.80 4.98 -5.49
CA GLU A 16 -4.78 4.43 -4.14
C GLU A 16 -5.29 5.46 -3.12
N ALA A 17 -4.93 6.74 -3.26
CA ALA A 17 -5.45 7.81 -2.42
C ALA A 17 -6.96 8.03 -2.58
N GLU A 18 -7.49 7.89 -3.79
CA GLU A 18 -8.93 7.98 -4.05
C GLU A 18 -9.72 6.82 -3.43
N LYS A 19 -9.16 5.60 -3.47
CA LYS A 19 -9.75 4.41 -2.83
C LYS A 19 -9.61 4.39 -1.32
N ALA A 20 -8.65 5.16 -0.79
CA ALA A 20 -8.33 5.16 0.63
C ALA A 20 -9.45 5.74 1.50
N ASP A 21 -10.53 6.29 0.93
CA ASP A 21 -11.70 6.81 1.65
C ASP A 21 -11.31 7.79 2.76
N LEU A 22 -10.36 8.68 2.44
CA LEU A 22 -9.83 9.65 3.39
C LEU A 22 -10.76 10.88 3.44
N PRO A 23 -10.92 11.52 4.62
CA PRO A 23 -11.98 12.49 4.86
C PRO A 23 -11.92 13.72 3.97
N THR A 24 -10.71 14.24 3.72
CA THR A 24 -10.52 15.45 2.94
C THR A 24 -9.63 15.24 1.73
N GLN A 25 -9.64 16.21 0.82
CA GLN A 25 -8.70 16.22 -0.29
C GLN A 25 -7.25 16.37 0.18
N LYS A 26 -7.00 17.14 1.25
CA LYS A 26 -5.66 17.31 1.81
C LYS A 26 -5.11 15.99 2.35
N ASP A 27 -5.94 15.17 3.00
CA ASP A 27 -5.51 13.85 3.48
C ASP A 27 -5.21 12.90 2.33
N ARG A 28 -6.00 12.97 1.24
CA ARG A 28 -5.71 12.21 0.02
C ARG A 28 -4.40 12.65 -0.63
N ASP A 29 -4.11 13.93 -0.65
CA ASP A 29 -2.88 14.47 -1.20
C ASP A 29 -1.67 14.08 -0.33
N ALA A 30 -1.80 14.15 1.00
CA ALA A 30 -0.82 13.67 1.98
C ALA A 30 -0.54 12.17 1.81
N TYR A 31 -1.59 11.36 1.71
CA TYR A 31 -1.47 9.93 1.49
C TYR A 31 -0.78 9.60 0.17
N LYS A 32 -1.18 10.27 -0.93
CA LYS A 32 -0.50 10.12 -2.23
C LYS A 32 0.98 10.48 -2.13
N LYS A 33 1.31 11.61 -1.50
CA LYS A 33 2.70 12.04 -1.30
C LYS A 33 3.49 10.99 -0.52
N THR A 34 2.94 10.50 0.58
CA THR A 34 3.53 9.42 1.38
C THR A 34 3.84 8.18 0.54
N LEU A 35 2.92 7.76 -0.33
CA LEU A 35 3.15 6.63 -1.24
C LEU A 35 4.27 6.89 -2.27
N MET A 36 4.43 8.14 -2.73
CA MET A 36 5.52 8.52 -3.63
C MET A 36 6.87 8.54 -2.91
N ASP A 37 6.88 9.14 -1.72
CA ASP A 37 8.06 9.34 -0.87
C ASP A 37 8.72 8.00 -0.47
N LEU A 38 7.93 6.95 -0.24
CA LEU A 38 8.43 5.59 0.01
C LEU A 38 9.35 5.04 -1.09
N TYR A 39 9.28 5.60 -2.30
CA TYR A 39 10.05 5.18 -3.47
C TYR A 39 11.00 6.25 -4.03
N ASP A 40 11.05 7.43 -3.43
CA ASP A 40 11.99 8.48 -3.79
C ASP A 40 13.25 8.38 -2.92
N PRO A 41 14.44 8.08 -3.47
CA PRO A 41 15.69 8.01 -2.69
C PRO A 41 16.09 9.34 -2.03
N ASN A 42 15.47 10.47 -2.41
CA ASN A 42 15.71 11.77 -1.79
C ASN A 42 14.73 12.07 -0.63
N SER A 43 13.74 11.21 -0.41
CA SER A 43 12.81 11.35 0.70
C SER A 43 13.42 10.86 2.02
N SER A 44 13.07 11.53 3.12
CA SER A 44 13.42 11.11 4.48
C SER A 44 12.82 9.76 4.87
N VAL A 45 11.72 9.36 4.22
CA VAL A 45 11.01 8.09 4.50
C VAL A 45 11.22 7.05 3.39
N TYR A 46 12.28 7.19 2.59
CA TYR A 46 12.59 6.23 1.52
C TYR A 46 12.70 4.81 2.06
N GLN A 47 11.83 3.92 1.58
CA GLN A 47 11.72 2.53 2.03
C GLN A 47 11.40 2.33 3.53
N ASP A 48 11.08 3.40 4.26
CA ASP A 48 10.73 3.37 5.67
C ASP A 48 9.19 3.45 5.83
N LEU A 49 8.56 2.28 5.91
CA LEU A 49 7.10 2.20 6.09
C LEU A 49 6.62 2.77 7.43
N GLN A 50 7.43 2.66 8.48
CA GLN A 50 7.05 3.18 9.79
C GLN A 50 7.14 4.70 9.75
N GLY A 51 8.28 5.26 9.33
CA GLY A 51 8.44 6.71 9.18
C GLY A 51 7.40 7.33 8.23
N ALA A 52 7.07 6.66 7.13
CA ALA A 52 6.00 7.09 6.23
C ALA A 52 4.61 7.06 6.89
N THR A 53 4.36 6.07 7.74
CA THR A 53 3.10 5.98 8.51
C THR A 53 3.02 7.10 9.54
N ASP A 54 4.12 7.36 10.26
CA ASP A 54 4.22 8.42 11.26
C ASP A 54 4.05 9.81 10.62
N GLN A 55 4.75 10.07 9.51
CA GLN A 55 4.62 11.31 8.74
C GLN A 55 3.18 11.54 8.28
N LEU A 56 2.50 10.50 7.79
CA LEU A 56 1.11 10.62 7.37
C LEU A 56 0.17 10.93 8.54
N ILE A 57 0.38 10.34 9.71
CA ILE A 57 -0.38 10.64 10.93
C ILE A 57 -0.20 12.11 11.29
N GLU A 58 1.03 12.63 11.26
CA GLU A 58 1.34 14.03 11.51
C GLU A 58 0.64 14.95 10.51
N GLU A 59 0.74 14.69 9.21
CA GLU A 59 0.09 15.48 8.16
C GLU A 59 -1.44 15.49 8.32
N ILE A 60 -2.06 14.36 8.67
CA ILE A 60 -3.51 14.30 8.96
C ILE A 60 -3.85 15.12 10.20
N ASN A 61 -3.08 15.01 11.28
CA ASN A 61 -3.29 15.81 12.49
C ASN A 61 -3.21 17.31 12.18
N GLU A 62 -2.25 17.73 11.38
CA GLU A 62 -2.10 19.12 10.94
C GLU A 62 -3.27 19.61 10.11
N ASN A 63 -3.82 18.76 9.23
CA ASN A 63 -5.01 19.08 8.44
C ASN A 63 -6.28 19.25 9.30
N HIS A 64 -6.31 18.67 10.49
CA HIS A 64 -7.49 18.55 11.35
C HIS A 64 -7.33 19.20 12.75
N GLN A 65 -6.44 20.18 12.91
CA GLN A 65 -6.16 20.82 14.22
C GLN A 65 -7.32 21.63 14.82
N SER A 66 -8.39 21.87 14.06
CA SER A 66 -9.54 22.61 14.58
C SER A 66 -10.25 21.81 15.67
N VAL A 67 -10.52 22.44 16.81
CA VAL A 67 -11.30 21.84 17.92
C VAL A 67 -12.75 21.49 17.55
N LEU A 68 -13.25 21.98 16.41
CA LEU A 68 -14.55 21.61 15.85
C LEU A 68 -14.47 20.39 14.92
N ASP A 69 -13.26 19.99 14.53
CA ASP A 69 -13.02 18.82 13.73
C ASP A 69 -13.06 17.56 14.60
N LYS A 70 -13.77 16.55 14.13
CA LYS A 70 -13.89 15.25 14.82
C LYS A 70 -13.09 14.16 14.12
N VAL A 71 -12.42 14.50 13.03
CA VAL A 71 -11.53 13.58 12.33
C VAL A 71 -10.26 13.41 13.14
N THR A 72 -9.91 12.16 13.42
CA THR A 72 -8.67 11.81 14.09
C THR A 72 -7.90 10.82 13.20
N PRO A 73 -6.56 10.74 13.29
CA PRO A 73 -5.77 9.79 12.49
C PRO A 73 -6.24 8.34 12.63
N GLU A 74 -6.78 7.97 13.79
CA GLU A 74 -7.37 6.65 14.04
C GLU A 74 -8.59 6.39 13.16
N HIS A 75 -9.43 7.40 12.92
CA HIS A 75 -10.56 7.31 11.98
C HIS A 75 -10.08 7.19 10.53
N VAL A 76 -8.91 7.75 10.23
CA VAL A 76 -8.37 7.81 8.86
C VAL A 76 -7.59 6.55 8.50
N LEU A 77 -6.80 6.00 9.42
CA LEU A 77 -5.92 4.84 9.21
C LEU A 77 -6.42 3.52 9.81
N ALA A 78 -7.57 3.57 10.50
CA ALA A 78 -8.37 2.44 10.97
C ALA A 78 -7.92 1.67 12.24
N ALA A 79 -7.32 2.34 13.25
CA ALA A 79 -7.40 1.99 14.69
C ALA A 79 -6.49 2.90 15.55
N LYS A 80 -6.52 2.68 16.87
CA LYS A 80 -5.88 3.50 17.93
C LYS A 80 -4.36 3.47 17.99
N HIS A 81 -3.69 2.45 17.46
CA HIS A 81 -2.23 2.30 17.55
C HIS A 81 -1.72 1.19 16.64
N GLY A 82 -0.42 1.27 16.33
CA GLY A 82 0.39 0.23 15.72
C GLY A 82 1.61 0.83 15.03
N THR A 83 2.42 0.03 14.35
CA THR A 83 3.66 0.50 13.71
C THR A 83 3.45 0.97 12.29
N ILE A 84 2.83 0.11 11.48
CA ILE A 84 2.68 0.32 10.05
C ILE A 84 1.21 0.23 9.75
N SER A 85 0.64 1.27 9.15
CA SER A 85 -0.75 1.23 8.73
C SER A 85 -0.92 0.19 7.62
N VAL A 86 -1.92 -0.70 7.76
CA VAL A 86 -2.31 -1.65 6.70
C VAL A 86 -2.67 -0.91 5.41
N LYS A 87 -3.22 0.30 5.54
CA LYS A 87 -3.57 1.16 4.40
C LYS A 87 -2.31 1.59 3.65
N VAL A 88 -1.34 2.19 4.36
CA VAL A 88 -0.04 2.62 3.79
C VAL A 88 0.67 1.44 3.12
N LEU A 89 0.76 0.29 3.79
CA LEU A 89 1.37 -0.90 3.21
C LEU A 89 0.63 -1.39 1.96
N ALA A 90 -0.70 -1.43 1.98
CA ALA A 90 -1.51 -1.84 0.83
C ALA A 90 -1.26 -0.91 -0.37
N GLY A 91 -1.33 0.40 -0.15
CA GLY A 91 -1.06 1.41 -1.18
C GLY A 91 0.36 1.28 -1.74
N ALA A 92 1.35 1.11 -0.87
CA ALA A 92 2.74 0.95 -1.28
C ALA A 92 2.92 -0.29 -2.18
N ILE A 93 2.36 -1.45 -1.78
CA ILE A 93 2.41 -2.67 -2.61
C ILE A 93 1.74 -2.44 -3.97
N ASN A 94 0.56 -1.83 -3.99
CA ASN A 94 -0.20 -1.57 -5.22
C ASN A 94 0.53 -0.63 -6.18
N VAL A 95 1.14 0.42 -5.65
CA VAL A 95 1.97 1.35 -6.41
C VAL A 95 3.23 0.66 -6.92
N GLY A 96 3.91 -0.12 -6.07
CA GLY A 96 5.09 -0.89 -6.46
C GLY A 96 4.83 -1.93 -7.55
N LEU A 97 3.60 -2.43 -7.67
CA LEU A 97 3.21 -3.41 -8.68
C LEU A 97 3.10 -2.83 -10.10
N VAL A 98 2.94 -1.52 -10.25
CA VAL A 98 2.75 -0.85 -11.56
C VAL A 98 3.81 -1.24 -12.58
N ALA A 99 5.06 -1.40 -12.16
CA ALA A 99 6.17 -1.76 -13.02
C ALA A 99 5.99 -3.15 -13.70
N VAL A 100 5.31 -4.09 -13.05
CA VAL A 100 5.11 -5.45 -13.59
C VAL A 100 3.71 -5.65 -14.18
N THR A 101 2.73 -4.87 -13.73
CA THR A 101 1.34 -4.95 -14.21
C THR A 101 1.06 -3.99 -15.37
N GLY A 102 1.93 -2.99 -15.61
CA GLY A 102 1.76 -1.99 -16.67
C GLY A 102 0.60 -1.02 -16.40
N GLY A 103 0.12 -0.95 -15.16
CA GLY A 103 -1.02 -0.14 -14.76
C GLY A 103 -1.41 -0.39 -13.31
N ALA A 104 -2.26 0.48 -12.76
CA ALA A 104 -2.69 0.39 -11.37
C ALA A 104 -3.33 -0.95 -11.02
N ALA A 105 -3.19 -1.37 -9.77
CA ALA A 105 -3.26 -2.77 -9.35
C ALA A 105 -4.43 -3.57 -9.95
N GLY A 106 -5.70 -3.21 -9.71
CA GLY A 106 -6.84 -3.98 -10.23
C GLY A 106 -6.88 -4.13 -11.76
N ALA A 107 -6.72 -3.03 -12.49
CA ALA A 107 -6.73 -3.03 -13.96
C ALA A 107 -5.46 -3.66 -14.55
N GLY A 108 -4.31 -3.38 -13.96
CA GLY A 108 -3.01 -3.91 -14.36
C GLY A 108 -2.88 -5.40 -14.10
N VAL A 109 -3.38 -5.90 -12.97
CA VAL A 109 -3.47 -7.34 -12.68
C VAL A 109 -4.33 -8.02 -13.74
N LYS A 110 -5.51 -7.47 -14.05
CA LYS A 110 -6.38 -8.00 -15.11
C LYS A 110 -5.67 -8.03 -16.47
N ALA A 111 -5.01 -6.94 -16.86
CA ALA A 111 -4.27 -6.84 -18.12
C ALA A 111 -3.12 -7.87 -18.19
N LEU A 112 -2.37 -8.02 -17.09
CA LEU A 112 -1.29 -9.01 -17.01
C LEU A 112 -1.84 -10.44 -17.13
N VAL A 113 -2.94 -10.76 -16.45
CA VAL A 113 -3.59 -12.07 -16.54
C VAL A 113 -4.02 -12.37 -17.98
N LEU A 114 -4.63 -11.41 -18.67
CA LEU A 114 -5.02 -11.57 -20.08
C LEU A 114 -3.81 -11.78 -20.99
N LYS A 115 -2.67 -11.14 -20.69
CA LYS A 115 -1.45 -11.22 -21.52
C LYS A 115 -0.67 -12.53 -21.33
N VAL A 116 -0.49 -12.98 -20.09
CA VAL A 116 0.43 -14.10 -19.78
C VAL A 116 -0.25 -15.31 -19.15
N GLY A 117 -1.54 -15.22 -18.84
CA GLY A 117 -2.31 -16.24 -18.14
C GLY A 117 -2.16 -16.15 -16.61
N ALA A 118 -3.18 -16.62 -15.89
CA ALA A 118 -3.29 -16.49 -14.44
C ALA A 118 -2.09 -17.05 -13.67
N LYS A 119 -1.56 -18.23 -14.06
CA LYS A 119 -0.42 -18.85 -13.37
C LYS A 119 0.86 -18.02 -13.48
N LYS A 120 1.17 -17.50 -14.68
CA LYS A 120 2.36 -16.66 -14.88
C LYS A 120 2.18 -15.30 -14.22
N ALA A 121 0.98 -14.72 -14.32
CA ALA A 121 0.66 -13.46 -13.65
C ALA A 121 0.83 -13.57 -12.12
N ALA A 122 0.31 -14.64 -11.51
CA ALA A 122 0.46 -14.89 -10.07
C ALA A 122 1.94 -15.01 -9.65
N ASN A 123 2.76 -15.71 -10.43
CA ASN A 123 4.19 -15.82 -10.14
C ASN A 123 4.91 -14.46 -10.26
N THR A 124 4.61 -13.67 -11.30
CA THR A 124 5.19 -12.34 -11.49
C THR A 124 4.79 -11.38 -10.38
N ILE A 125 3.50 -11.35 -10.04
CA ILE A 125 2.98 -10.53 -8.93
C ILE A 125 3.60 -10.99 -7.62
N SER A 126 3.68 -12.30 -7.36
CA SER A 126 4.28 -12.85 -6.13
C SER A 126 5.71 -12.39 -5.93
N LYS A 127 6.56 -12.57 -6.95
CA LYS A 127 7.94 -12.10 -6.90
C LYS A 127 8.05 -10.61 -6.63
N LYS A 128 7.20 -9.80 -7.27
CA LYS A 128 7.23 -8.35 -7.08
C LYS A 128 6.74 -7.94 -5.70
N VAL A 129 5.65 -8.52 -5.20
CA VAL A 129 5.16 -8.27 -3.84
C VAL A 129 6.21 -8.67 -2.81
N VAL A 130 6.79 -9.87 -2.91
CA VAL A 130 7.85 -10.32 -2.00
C VAL A 130 9.05 -9.38 -2.04
N ALA A 131 9.49 -8.95 -3.23
CA ALA A 131 10.58 -8.00 -3.36
C ALA A 131 10.25 -6.66 -2.70
N THR A 132 9.05 -6.11 -2.92
CA THR A 132 8.58 -4.87 -2.28
C THR A 132 8.52 -5.00 -0.75
N LEU A 133 7.97 -6.11 -0.24
CA LEU A 133 7.95 -6.40 1.19
C LEU A 133 9.36 -6.45 1.77
N PHE A 134 10.31 -7.08 1.07
CA PHE A 134 11.70 -7.16 1.50
C PHE A 134 12.40 -5.81 1.48
N THR A 135 12.13 -4.98 0.47
CA THR A 135 12.59 -3.59 0.41
C THR A 135 12.17 -2.81 1.66
N PHE A 136 10.96 -3.07 2.17
CA PHE A 136 10.45 -2.43 3.38
C PHE A 136 10.79 -3.19 4.69
N GLY A 137 11.74 -4.13 4.65
CA GLY A 137 12.19 -4.86 5.86
C GLY A 137 11.27 -6.01 6.31
N ILE A 138 10.20 -6.31 5.58
CA ILE A 138 9.22 -7.35 5.90
C ILE A 138 9.72 -8.72 5.41
N LYS A 139 10.51 -9.42 6.23
CA LYS A 139 11.22 -10.65 5.80
C LYS A 139 10.42 -11.94 5.96
N LYS A 140 9.42 -11.99 6.84
CA LYS A 140 8.65 -13.21 7.14
C LYS A 140 7.34 -13.27 6.34
N VAL A 141 7.40 -13.82 5.13
CA VAL A 141 6.26 -13.86 4.19
C VAL A 141 5.90 -15.29 3.71
N SER A 142 6.15 -16.30 4.55
CA SER A 142 5.85 -17.70 4.21
C SER A 142 4.37 -17.93 3.90
N GLY A 143 4.09 -18.57 2.76
CA GLY A 143 2.72 -18.87 2.31
C GLY A 143 2.03 -17.76 1.51
N ILE A 144 2.75 -16.69 1.17
CA ILE A 144 2.21 -15.59 0.37
C ILE A 144 1.79 -16.01 -1.06
N ASP A 145 2.42 -17.05 -1.62
CA ASP A 145 2.08 -17.57 -2.95
C ASP A 145 0.62 -18.06 -3.03
N THR A 146 0.10 -18.66 -1.96
CA THR A 146 -1.29 -19.12 -1.89
C THR A 146 -2.26 -17.93 -1.87
N VAL A 147 -1.90 -16.87 -1.15
CA VAL A 147 -2.67 -15.62 -1.10
C VAL A 147 -2.72 -14.96 -2.47
N ILE A 148 -1.57 -14.84 -3.13
CA ILE A 148 -1.46 -14.20 -4.44
C ILE A 148 -2.13 -15.02 -5.54
N SER A 149 -2.06 -16.35 -5.45
CA SER A 149 -2.81 -17.23 -6.34
C SER A 149 -4.33 -17.05 -6.20
N SER A 150 -4.83 -16.75 -5.00
CA SER A 150 -6.24 -16.41 -4.76
C SER A 150 -6.58 -15.01 -5.32
N ILE A 151 -5.72 -14.02 -5.08
CA ILE A 151 -5.89 -12.65 -5.61
C ILE A 151 -6.07 -12.66 -7.13
N VAL A 152 -5.18 -13.36 -7.85
CA VAL A 152 -5.19 -13.39 -9.32
C VAL A 152 -6.43 -14.08 -9.87
N LYS A 153 -6.91 -15.15 -9.21
CA LYS A 153 -8.15 -15.83 -9.60
C LYS A 153 -9.38 -14.93 -9.46
N ASN A 154 -9.40 -14.09 -8.43
CA ASN A 154 -10.54 -13.22 -8.13
C ASN A 154 -10.35 -11.78 -8.66
N ILE A 155 -9.22 -11.48 -9.33
CA ILE A 155 -8.83 -10.15 -9.81
C ILE A 155 -9.01 -9.10 -8.71
N LEU A 156 -8.57 -9.45 -7.50
CA LEU A 156 -8.69 -8.59 -6.32
C LEU A 156 -7.50 -7.64 -6.23
N ASP A 157 -7.64 -6.66 -5.35
CA ASP A 157 -6.59 -5.73 -4.97
C ASP A 157 -5.45 -6.48 -4.22
N PRO A 158 -4.27 -6.69 -4.86
CA PRO A 158 -3.19 -7.48 -4.30
C PRO A 158 -2.60 -6.84 -3.05
N GLY A 159 -2.37 -5.52 -3.05
CA GLY A 159 -1.80 -4.81 -1.92
C GLY A 159 -2.68 -4.90 -0.69
N THR A 160 -3.98 -4.62 -0.83
CA THR A 160 -4.95 -4.72 0.28
C THR A 160 -5.04 -6.14 0.82
N THR A 161 -5.09 -7.14 -0.06
CA THR A 161 -5.20 -8.54 0.37
C THR A 161 -3.94 -9.00 1.10
N VAL A 162 -2.75 -8.62 0.63
CA VAL A 162 -1.47 -8.96 1.27
C VAL A 162 -1.33 -8.23 2.61
N ALA A 163 -1.65 -6.95 2.69
CA ALA A 163 -1.55 -6.17 3.91
C ALA A 163 -2.50 -6.70 5.00
N LYS A 164 -3.76 -6.98 4.65
CA LYS A 164 -4.73 -7.62 5.57
C LYS A 164 -4.31 -9.02 5.99
N TRP A 165 -3.68 -9.78 5.09
CA TRP A 165 -3.18 -11.10 5.41
C TRP A 165 -2.02 -11.04 6.42
N LEU A 166 -1.13 -10.05 6.31
CA LEU A 166 -0.07 -9.81 7.29
C LEU A 166 -0.66 -9.44 8.66
N ASP A 167 -1.59 -8.48 8.70
CA ASP A 167 -2.31 -8.05 9.92
C ASP A 167 -3.05 -9.23 10.59
N SER A 168 -3.69 -10.12 9.82
CA SER A 168 -4.39 -11.29 10.37
C SER A 168 -3.46 -12.29 11.10
N ARG A 169 -2.15 -12.15 10.93
CA ARG A 169 -1.09 -13.02 11.49
C ARG A 169 -0.24 -12.32 12.53
N ASP A 170 -0.56 -11.07 12.81
CA ASP A 170 0.13 -10.30 13.80
C ASP A 170 -0.23 -10.71 15.23
N LYS A 171 0.50 -10.15 16.19
CA LYS A 171 0.23 -10.25 17.62
C LYS A 171 -1.15 -9.71 17.96
N ILE A 172 -1.50 -8.54 17.41
CA ILE A 172 -2.84 -7.96 17.49
C ILE A 172 -3.47 -8.05 16.11
N LYS A 173 -4.41 -8.98 15.97
CA LYS A 173 -4.93 -9.38 14.66
C LYS A 173 -6.08 -8.51 14.21
N ASN A 174 -6.06 -8.16 12.92
CA ASN A 174 -7.13 -7.48 12.20
C ASN A 174 -7.47 -6.11 12.81
N ASN A 175 -6.47 -5.40 13.33
CA ASN A 175 -6.65 -4.06 13.88
C ASN A 175 -6.35 -2.96 12.86
N GLY A 176 -5.99 -3.28 11.62
CA GLY A 176 -5.64 -2.28 10.61
C GLY A 176 -4.20 -1.78 10.72
N TRP A 177 -3.38 -2.40 11.59
CA TRP A 177 -1.97 -2.09 11.76
C TRP A 177 -1.12 -3.36 11.80
N LEU A 178 0.17 -3.17 11.56
CA LEU A 178 1.16 -4.19 11.85
C LEU A 178 1.90 -3.82 13.13
N GLU A 179 2.06 -4.79 14.02
CA GLU A 179 2.61 -4.70 15.37
C GLU A 179 3.52 -5.89 15.67
N TRP A 180 4.61 -6.01 14.92
CA TRP A 180 5.52 -7.16 14.99
C TRP A 180 6.42 -7.21 16.24
N TRP A 181 6.13 -6.41 17.27
CA TRP A 181 6.85 -6.36 18.54
C TRP A 181 5.95 -6.58 19.77
#